data_AF-A0A4Q1IDR6-F1
#
_entry.id   AF-A0A4Q1IDR6-F1
#
_cell.length_a   1.000
_cell.length_b   1.000
_cell.length_c   1.000
_cell.angle_alpha   90.00
_cell.angle_beta   90.00
_cell.angle_gamma   90.00
#
_symmetry.space_group_name_H-M   'P 1'
#
loop_
_entity.id
_entity.type
_entity.pdbx_description
1 polymer ?
#
loop_
_entity_poly.entity_id
_entity_poly.type
_entity_poly.pdbx_seq_one_letter_code
_entity_poly.pdbx_strand_id
1 'polypeptide(L)'
;MSCDDDDEPQLPKGDYENGILITNQGPFGSGTGTVTYIAEDFSTSQNTIYKAVNNEDLGNVLQSLTFNNESAYLVVNVSNILVKVNRYTFEKEIAIINNLNNPRYAVVVNGKLFVTNWGDTSDESDDYVAVFDAETLVYETSISVDLGPEKVIALGNNIYVAHEGAYGFNNKISVIDVTSNSVSKVITVGDIPASLTIDDENNLWVLCKGNPYYAPVETYGVLEKINTSSNEIVTSFDFVDSHPEHLSYTNGKLYYQNNGGIFEMETSSSALPTTSIITDSGYSFIANDDYAYVNDAKDYASSGEVRIYNLDTKQLEKTIEVGINPGGIYFN
;
A
#
# COMPACT_ATOMS: atom_id res chain seq x y z
N MET A 1 -3.81 48.10 17.07
CA MET A 1 -2.74 47.11 16.79
C MET A 1 -3.12 45.88 17.57
N SER A 2 -3.66 44.88 16.89
CA SER A 2 -3.86 43.54 17.43
C SER A 2 -2.65 42.75 16.95
N CYS A 3 -1.85 42.21 17.87
CA CYS A 3 -0.82 41.23 17.54
C CYS A 3 -1.56 39.89 17.44
N ASP A 4 -1.59 39.33 16.24
CA ASP A 4 -1.97 37.92 16.05
C ASP A 4 -0.74 37.09 16.45
N ASP A 5 -0.81 36.44 17.61
CA ASP A 5 0.19 35.47 18.12
C ASP A 5 -0.06 34.10 17.45
N ASP A 6 0.14 34.00 16.13
CA ASP A 6 0.08 32.72 15.39
C ASP A 6 1.46 32.10 15.12
N ASP A 7 2.54 32.69 15.65
CA ASP A 7 3.93 32.24 15.48
C ASP A 7 4.50 31.57 16.75
N GLU A 8 3.70 30.81 17.52
CA GLU A 8 4.29 29.94 18.53
C GLU A 8 4.99 28.75 17.86
N PRO A 9 6.29 28.49 18.14
CA PRO A 9 6.99 27.36 17.57
C PRO A 9 6.34 26.06 18.04
N GLN A 10 5.83 25.27 17.09
CA GLN A 10 5.28 23.95 17.40
C GLN A 10 6.38 23.07 17.98
N LEU A 11 6.09 22.46 19.14
CA LEU A 11 6.97 21.47 19.73
C LEU A 11 6.98 20.20 18.87
N PRO A 12 8.13 19.48 18.79
CA PRO A 12 8.19 18.17 18.15
C PRO A 12 7.11 17.24 18.70
N LYS A 13 6.39 16.56 17.81
CA LYS A 13 5.34 15.58 18.15
C LYS A 13 5.90 14.21 18.51
N GLY A 14 7.16 13.93 18.15
CA GLY A 14 7.89 12.71 18.52
C GLY A 14 9.12 12.47 17.65
N ASP A 15 9.95 11.50 18.03
CA ASP A 15 11.23 11.19 17.37
C ASP A 15 11.11 10.71 15.92
N TYR A 16 9.89 10.35 15.49
CA TYR A 16 9.60 9.81 14.16
C TYR A 16 8.71 10.73 13.33
N GLU A 17 8.53 12.00 13.71
CA GLU A 17 7.82 12.99 12.89
C GLU A 17 8.56 13.33 11.59
N ASN A 18 7.82 13.65 10.52
CA ASN A 18 8.35 14.13 9.23
C ASN A 18 9.40 13.18 8.64
N GLY A 19 8.94 12.00 8.22
CA GLY A 19 9.84 11.01 7.65
C GLY A 19 9.13 9.92 6.88
N ILE A 20 9.82 8.82 6.63
CA ILE A 20 9.34 7.71 5.84
C ILE A 20 9.41 6.45 6.69
N LEU A 21 8.29 5.75 6.78
CA LEU A 21 8.18 4.46 7.42
C LEU A 21 8.22 3.35 6.36
N ILE A 22 9.16 2.43 6.54
CA ILE A 22 9.30 1.24 5.71
C ILE A 22 8.80 0.04 6.50
N THR A 23 7.79 -0.66 5.97
CA THR A 23 7.36 -1.93 6.56
C THR A 23 8.22 -3.05 6.02
N ASN A 24 8.77 -3.86 6.92
CA ASN A 24 9.58 -5.01 6.60
C ASN A 24 8.84 -6.26 7.08
N GLN A 25 8.54 -7.18 6.17
CA GLN A 25 7.77 -8.39 6.50
C GLN A 25 8.50 -9.27 7.53
N GLY A 26 9.83 -9.26 7.50
CA GLY A 26 10.64 -10.21 8.27
C GLY A 26 10.74 -11.57 7.56
N PRO A 27 11.39 -12.57 8.20
CA PRO A 27 11.48 -13.90 7.62
C PRO A 27 10.12 -14.61 7.67
N PHE A 28 9.66 -15.18 6.57
CA PHE A 28 8.35 -15.87 6.56
C PHE A 28 8.36 -17.09 7.50
N GLY A 29 7.32 -17.25 8.33
CA GLY A 29 7.14 -18.38 9.24
C GLY A 29 8.08 -18.41 10.45
N SER A 30 8.92 -17.40 10.65
CA SER A 30 9.82 -17.27 11.81
C SER A 30 10.13 -15.80 12.11
N GLY A 31 10.53 -15.45 13.33
CA GLY A 31 10.87 -14.06 13.66
C GLY A 31 9.68 -13.08 13.55
N THR A 32 9.98 -11.79 13.33
CA THR A 32 9.00 -10.69 13.37
C THR A 32 9.20 -9.72 12.21
N GLY A 33 8.11 -9.14 11.73
CA GLY A 33 8.12 -7.93 10.93
C GLY A 33 8.58 -6.74 11.76
N THR A 34 9.08 -5.71 11.07
CA THR A 34 9.70 -4.54 11.70
C THR A 34 9.37 -3.28 10.90
N VAL A 35 9.43 -2.13 11.57
CA VAL A 35 9.33 -0.82 10.91
C VAL A 35 10.68 -0.13 10.97
N THR A 36 11.11 0.40 9.83
CA THR A 36 12.25 1.30 9.73
C THR A 36 11.75 2.72 9.56
N TYR A 37 12.29 3.65 10.35
CA TYR A 37 12.12 5.08 10.11
C TYR A 37 13.31 5.62 9.30
N ILE A 38 13.04 6.52 8.36
CA ILE A 38 14.02 7.29 7.60
C ILE A 38 13.60 8.76 7.70
N ALA A 39 14.50 9.64 8.14
CA ALA A 39 14.21 11.08 8.16
C ALA A 39 13.94 11.60 6.73
N GLU A 40 13.07 12.60 6.60
CA GLU A 40 12.68 13.19 5.30
C GLU A 40 13.88 13.66 4.47
N ASP A 41 14.93 14.18 5.11
CA ASP A 41 16.17 14.62 4.46
C ASP A 41 17.19 13.48 4.19
N PHE A 42 16.81 12.23 4.49
CA PHE A 42 17.63 11.02 4.36
C PHE A 42 18.95 11.05 5.15
N SER A 43 19.05 11.92 6.16
CA SER A 43 20.26 12.08 6.98
C SER A 43 20.42 10.95 8.00
N THR A 44 19.29 10.43 8.49
CA THR A 44 19.26 9.39 9.54
C THR A 44 18.20 8.35 9.23
N SER A 45 18.43 7.14 9.74
CA SER A 45 17.45 6.06 9.74
C SER A 45 17.59 5.23 11.01
N GLN A 46 16.48 4.62 11.43
CA GLN A 46 16.44 3.71 12.57
C GLN A 46 15.60 2.48 12.22
N ASN A 47 16.23 1.31 12.19
CA ASN A 47 15.54 0.05 12.04
C ASN A 47 14.84 -0.35 13.36
N THR A 48 13.79 -1.16 13.26
CA THR A 48 13.12 -1.82 14.40
C THR A 48 12.49 -0.86 15.42
N ILE A 49 11.97 0.28 14.96
CA ILE A 49 11.45 1.35 15.85
C ILE A 49 10.34 0.84 16.78
N TYR A 50 9.48 -0.08 16.32
CA TYR A 50 8.44 -0.70 17.15
C TYR A 50 9.00 -1.34 18.41
N LYS A 51 10.01 -2.20 18.23
CA LYS A 51 10.62 -2.96 19.32
C LYS A 51 11.42 -2.04 20.24
N ALA A 52 12.09 -1.04 19.67
CA ALA A 52 12.85 -0.06 20.44
C ALA A 52 11.95 0.72 21.42
N VAL A 53 10.76 1.13 20.98
CA VAL A 53 9.82 1.92 21.79
C VAL A 53 9.01 1.04 22.74
N ASN A 54 8.48 -0.09 22.25
CA ASN A 54 7.48 -0.88 22.97
C ASN A 54 8.06 -2.10 23.70
N ASN A 55 9.33 -2.42 23.47
CA ASN A 55 10.04 -3.57 24.06
C ASN A 55 9.32 -4.92 23.83
N GLU A 56 8.61 -5.05 22.70
CA GLU A 56 7.94 -6.27 22.24
C GLU A 56 8.12 -6.45 20.72
N ASP A 57 7.96 -7.69 20.26
CA ASP A 57 7.95 -8.02 18.83
C ASP A 57 6.54 -7.80 18.25
N LEU A 58 6.48 -7.36 17.00
CA LEU A 58 5.23 -6.98 16.33
C LEU A 58 4.41 -8.18 15.83
N GLY A 59 5.08 -9.30 15.57
CA GLY A 59 4.51 -10.50 14.94
C GLY A 59 5.04 -10.72 13.53
N ASN A 60 4.70 -11.85 12.91
CA ASN A 60 5.28 -12.31 11.65
C ASN A 60 4.55 -11.75 10.43
N VAL A 61 5.30 -11.25 9.44
CA VAL A 61 4.81 -10.64 8.20
C VAL A 61 4.03 -9.35 8.46
N LEU A 62 4.75 -8.25 8.74
CA LEU A 62 4.17 -6.90 8.68
C LEU A 62 3.87 -6.56 7.21
N GLN A 63 2.61 -6.74 6.82
CA GLN A 63 2.17 -6.64 5.45
C GLN A 63 2.01 -5.18 5.02
N SER A 64 1.39 -4.36 5.86
CA SER A 64 1.07 -2.99 5.50
C SER A 64 0.89 -2.07 6.71
N LEU A 65 0.83 -0.78 6.41
CA LEU A 65 0.53 0.29 7.32
C LEU A 65 -0.55 1.21 6.69
N THR A 66 -1.36 1.87 7.52
CA THR A 66 -2.17 3.03 7.09
C THR A 66 -2.20 4.09 8.19
N PHE A 67 -2.48 5.34 7.86
CA PHE A 67 -2.53 6.46 8.80
C PHE A 67 -3.95 6.96 9.03
N ASN A 68 -4.20 7.50 10.22
CA ASN A 68 -5.35 8.35 10.51
C ASN A 68 -4.96 9.36 11.59
N ASN A 69 -4.93 10.65 11.24
CA ASN A 69 -4.48 11.72 12.13
C ASN A 69 -3.10 11.41 12.74
N GLU A 70 -3.03 11.28 14.07
CA GLU A 70 -1.82 10.98 14.83
C GLU A 70 -1.55 9.47 14.96
N SER A 71 -2.39 8.61 14.40
CA SER A 71 -2.26 7.17 14.54
C SER A 71 -1.75 6.52 13.25
N ALA A 72 -0.98 5.45 13.44
CA ALA A 72 -0.66 4.47 12.40
C ALA A 72 -1.23 3.09 12.79
N TYR A 73 -1.76 2.37 11.81
CA TYR A 73 -2.30 1.02 11.97
C TYR A 73 -1.39 0.04 11.23
N LEU A 74 -0.82 -0.91 11.96
CA LEU A 74 0.11 -1.92 11.47
C LEU A 74 -0.66 -3.23 11.26
N VAL A 75 -0.69 -3.72 10.02
CA VAL A 75 -1.38 -4.96 9.65
C VAL A 75 -0.37 -6.11 9.55
N VAL A 76 -0.45 -7.05 10.48
CA VAL A 76 0.51 -8.16 10.61
C VAL A 76 -0.18 -9.46 10.19
N ASN A 77 0.14 -9.90 8.96
CA ASN A 77 -0.59 -10.95 8.23
C ASN A 77 -0.54 -12.30 8.95
N VAL A 78 0.62 -12.97 8.99
CA VAL A 78 0.71 -14.35 9.51
C VAL A 78 0.35 -14.44 11.00
N SER A 79 0.60 -13.37 11.77
CA SER A 79 0.19 -13.31 13.17
C SER A 79 -1.27 -12.95 13.39
N ASN A 80 -2.02 -12.53 12.35
CA ASN A 80 -3.39 -12.03 12.46
C ASN A 80 -3.52 -10.91 13.50
N ILE A 81 -2.56 -9.99 13.55
CA ILE A 81 -2.57 -8.87 14.51
C ILE A 81 -2.81 -7.57 13.75
N LEU A 82 -3.65 -6.71 14.33
CA LEU A 82 -3.74 -5.30 14.00
C LEU A 82 -3.27 -4.48 15.21
N VAL A 83 -2.28 -3.60 15.01
CA VAL A 83 -1.72 -2.73 16.07
C VAL A 83 -1.95 -1.27 15.71
N LYS A 84 -2.53 -0.48 16.62
CA LYS A 84 -2.60 0.98 16.55
C LYS A 84 -1.46 1.56 17.40
N VAL A 85 -0.69 2.45 16.81
CA VAL A 85 0.39 3.20 17.46
C VAL A 85 0.22 4.70 17.21
N ASN A 86 0.78 5.55 18.08
CA ASN A 86 0.98 6.95 17.72
C ASN A 86 2.07 7.02 16.63
N ARG A 87 1.81 7.68 15.51
CA ARG A 87 2.71 7.68 14.34
C ARG A 87 4.00 8.48 14.56
N TYR A 88 4.05 9.37 15.54
CA TYR A 88 5.20 10.24 15.82
C TYR A 88 6.10 9.69 16.92
N THR A 89 5.54 9.10 17.98
CA THR A 89 6.32 8.47 19.06
C THR A 89 6.51 6.96 18.84
N PHE A 90 5.66 6.36 18.01
CA PHE A 90 5.57 4.93 17.77
C PHE A 90 5.21 4.09 19.00
N GLU A 91 4.69 4.73 20.04
CA GLU A 91 4.13 4.08 21.22
C GLU A 91 2.84 3.33 20.84
N LYS A 92 2.74 2.08 21.26
CA LYS A 92 1.56 1.25 21.08
C LYS A 92 0.41 1.74 21.95
N GLU A 93 -0.73 1.93 21.31
CA GLU A 93 -1.98 2.28 21.96
C GLU A 93 -2.85 1.04 22.18
N ILE A 94 -3.14 0.30 21.10
CA ILE A 94 -4.09 -0.82 21.09
C ILE A 94 -3.57 -1.93 20.15
N ALA A 95 -3.81 -3.19 20.49
CA ALA A 95 -3.60 -4.31 19.58
C ALA A 95 -4.74 -5.34 19.69
N ILE A 96 -5.18 -5.89 18.57
CA ILE A 96 -6.23 -6.92 18.51
C ILE A 96 -5.82 -8.10 17.61
N ILE A 97 -6.42 -9.27 17.88
CA ILE A 97 -6.24 -10.50 17.07
C ILE A 97 -7.55 -11.10 16.55
N ASN A 98 -8.69 -10.65 17.08
CA ASN A 98 -9.98 -11.23 16.74
C ASN A 98 -10.53 -10.59 15.47
N ASN A 99 -11.29 -11.37 14.69
CA ASN A 99 -11.91 -10.94 13.43
C ASN A 99 -10.90 -10.52 12.35
N LEU A 100 -9.72 -11.12 12.41
CA LEU A 100 -8.67 -11.03 11.40
C LEU A 100 -8.29 -12.45 11.01
N ASN A 101 -8.20 -12.71 9.72
CA ASN A 101 -7.72 -13.98 9.17
C ASN A 101 -7.01 -13.71 7.85
N ASN A 102 -5.69 -13.83 7.87
CA ASN A 102 -4.79 -13.39 6.80
C ASN A 102 -5.04 -11.93 6.39
N PRO A 103 -4.95 -10.95 7.31
CA PRO A 103 -5.20 -9.56 6.97
C PRO A 103 -4.11 -9.01 6.03
N ARG A 104 -4.50 -8.10 5.12
CA ARG A 104 -3.65 -7.62 4.02
C ARG A 104 -3.39 -6.12 4.09
N TYR A 105 -4.37 -5.30 3.73
CA TYR A 105 -4.28 -3.85 3.68
C TYR A 105 -5.43 -3.21 4.45
N ALA A 106 -5.23 -1.95 4.83
CA ALA A 106 -6.26 -1.20 5.52
C ALA A 106 -6.38 0.24 5.05
N VAL A 107 -7.58 0.79 5.18
CA VAL A 107 -7.86 2.21 4.97
C VAL A 107 -8.81 2.72 6.05
N VAL A 108 -8.63 3.98 6.45
CA VAL A 108 -9.55 4.65 7.37
C VAL A 108 -10.42 5.63 6.60
N VAL A 109 -11.73 5.55 6.82
CA VAL A 109 -12.71 6.49 6.25
C VAL A 109 -13.90 6.62 7.20
N ASN A 110 -14.37 7.85 7.41
CA ASN A 110 -15.51 8.17 8.27
C ASN A 110 -15.41 7.57 9.70
N GLY A 111 -14.20 7.58 10.28
CA GLY A 111 -13.93 7.06 11.62
C GLY A 111 -13.89 5.52 11.72
N LYS A 112 -13.99 4.82 10.59
CA LYS A 112 -13.92 3.35 10.52
C LYS A 112 -12.65 2.91 9.82
N LEU A 113 -12.05 1.83 10.33
CA LEU A 113 -10.94 1.13 9.71
C LEU A 113 -11.46 -0.11 8.97
N PHE A 114 -11.19 -0.17 7.68
CA PHE A 114 -11.53 -1.29 6.81
C PHE A 114 -10.26 -2.09 6.54
N VAL A 115 -10.27 -3.39 6.83
CA VAL A 115 -9.10 -4.28 6.67
C VAL A 115 -9.46 -5.43 5.74
N THR A 116 -8.74 -5.58 4.63
CA THR A 116 -8.92 -6.71 3.70
C THR A 116 -8.33 -7.99 4.30
N ASN A 117 -9.03 -9.12 4.16
CA ASN A 117 -8.68 -10.40 4.74
C ASN A 117 -8.94 -11.52 3.73
N TRP A 118 -7.97 -12.41 3.56
CA TRP A 118 -8.14 -13.59 2.69
C TRP A 118 -8.96 -14.71 3.31
N GLY A 119 -9.29 -14.63 4.60
CA GLY A 119 -9.97 -15.74 5.25
C GLY A 119 -9.09 -17.00 5.32
N ASP A 120 -9.69 -18.18 5.25
CA ASP A 120 -8.96 -19.44 5.13
C ASP A 120 -8.46 -19.61 3.70
N THR A 121 -7.14 -19.68 3.53
CA THR A 121 -6.50 -19.85 2.22
C THR A 121 -6.90 -21.12 1.45
N SER A 122 -7.68 -22.02 2.06
CA SER A 122 -8.26 -23.21 1.44
C SER A 122 -9.75 -23.09 1.09
N ASP A 123 -10.40 -21.97 1.40
CA ASP A 123 -11.81 -21.67 1.10
C ASP A 123 -11.92 -20.33 0.37
N GLU A 124 -12.23 -20.35 -0.92
CA GLU A 124 -12.33 -19.13 -1.74
C GLU A 124 -13.63 -18.33 -1.51
N SER A 125 -14.44 -18.72 -0.54
CA SER A 125 -15.76 -18.13 -0.26
C SER A 125 -15.86 -17.40 1.08
N ASP A 126 -14.79 -17.37 1.87
CA ASP A 126 -14.77 -16.74 3.18
C ASP A 126 -13.97 -15.43 3.25
N ASP A 127 -13.46 -14.93 2.11
CA ASP A 127 -12.81 -13.63 1.98
C ASP A 127 -13.72 -12.45 2.35
N TYR A 128 -13.14 -11.45 3.02
CA TYR A 128 -13.92 -10.35 3.59
C TYR A 128 -13.11 -9.08 3.83
N VAL A 129 -13.84 -7.98 4.02
CA VAL A 129 -13.32 -6.74 4.60
C VAL A 129 -13.87 -6.62 6.02
N ALA A 130 -12.98 -6.67 7.01
CA ALA A 130 -13.33 -6.42 8.41
C ALA A 130 -13.48 -4.92 8.65
N VAL A 131 -14.48 -4.53 9.45
CA VAL A 131 -14.77 -3.13 9.78
C VAL A 131 -14.65 -2.95 11.29
N PHE A 132 -13.81 -1.99 11.69
CA PHE A 132 -13.60 -1.62 13.09
C PHE A 132 -13.84 -0.12 13.27
N ASP A 133 -14.24 0.29 14.47
CA ASP A 133 -14.06 1.68 14.90
C ASP A 133 -12.55 2.00 14.89
N ALA A 134 -12.13 3.04 14.18
CA ALA A 134 -10.72 3.33 14.01
C ALA A 134 -10.06 3.80 15.32
N GLU A 135 -10.80 4.44 16.21
CA GLU A 135 -10.25 4.95 17.46
C GLU A 135 -10.05 3.84 18.48
N THR A 136 -11.06 2.98 18.66
CA THR A 136 -11.08 1.96 19.71
C THR A 136 -10.73 0.56 19.22
N LEU A 137 -10.60 0.34 17.92
CA LEU A 137 -10.48 -0.98 17.27
C LEU A 137 -11.59 -1.97 17.67
N VAL A 138 -12.78 -1.46 18.01
CA VAL A 138 -13.92 -2.31 18.31
C VAL A 138 -14.51 -2.79 17.00
N TYR A 139 -14.65 -4.12 16.86
CA TYR A 139 -15.24 -4.73 15.68
C TYR A 139 -16.70 -4.30 15.51
N GLU A 140 -17.05 -3.87 14.31
CA GLU A 140 -18.41 -3.52 13.93
C GLU A 140 -19.07 -4.62 13.11
N THR A 141 -18.44 -5.03 12.01
CA THR A 141 -19.00 -5.97 11.03
C THR A 141 -17.94 -6.48 10.05
N SER A 142 -18.34 -7.39 9.17
CA SER A 142 -17.55 -7.84 8.03
C SER A 142 -18.38 -7.75 6.76
N ILE A 143 -17.70 -7.45 5.66
CA ILE A 143 -18.29 -7.33 4.32
C ILE A 143 -17.71 -8.46 3.49
N SER A 144 -18.52 -9.46 3.14
CA SER A 144 -18.09 -10.53 2.24
C SER A 144 -17.75 -9.95 0.86
N VAL A 145 -16.62 -10.37 0.33
CA VAL A 145 -16.14 -9.99 -1.00
C VAL A 145 -15.59 -11.23 -1.71
N ASP A 146 -15.25 -11.09 -2.99
CA ASP A 146 -14.70 -12.22 -3.74
C ASP A 146 -13.25 -12.51 -3.34
N LEU A 147 -12.77 -13.69 -3.75
CA LEU A 147 -11.43 -14.22 -3.48
C LEU A 147 -10.30 -13.19 -3.63
N GLY A 148 -9.42 -13.17 -2.63
CA GLY A 148 -8.14 -12.50 -2.64
C GLY A 148 -8.20 -10.98 -2.60
N PRO A 149 -8.98 -10.36 -1.69
CA PRO A 149 -8.95 -8.92 -1.50
C PRO A 149 -7.57 -8.49 -1.01
N GLU A 150 -6.98 -7.51 -1.69
CA GLU A 150 -5.63 -7.02 -1.45
C GLU A 150 -5.66 -5.51 -1.19
N LYS A 151 -5.09 -4.71 -2.10
CA LYS A 151 -5.00 -3.26 -1.98
C LYS A 151 -6.40 -2.66 -1.85
N VAL A 152 -6.53 -1.70 -0.93
CA VAL A 152 -7.74 -0.95 -0.70
C VAL A 152 -7.42 0.54 -0.68
N ILE A 153 -8.22 1.34 -1.38
CA ILE A 153 -8.12 2.81 -1.40
C ILE A 153 -9.49 3.44 -1.17
N ALA A 154 -9.54 4.54 -0.42
CA ALA A 154 -10.76 5.29 -0.15
C ALA A 154 -10.87 6.51 -1.07
N LEU A 155 -12.09 6.80 -1.51
CA LEU A 155 -12.43 8.04 -2.19
C LEU A 155 -13.88 8.42 -1.83
N GLY A 156 -14.05 9.54 -1.13
CA GLY A 156 -15.34 9.96 -0.61
C GLY A 156 -15.93 8.92 0.35
N ASN A 157 -17.15 8.46 0.08
CA ASN A 157 -17.83 7.42 0.86
C ASN A 157 -17.68 6.01 0.28
N ASN A 158 -16.77 5.82 -0.68
CA ASN A 158 -16.47 4.52 -1.24
C ASN A 158 -15.07 4.08 -0.88
N ILE A 159 -14.89 2.77 -0.72
CA ILE A 159 -13.59 2.12 -0.83
C ILE A 159 -13.59 1.20 -2.05
N TYR A 160 -12.43 1.10 -2.68
CA TYR A 160 -12.17 0.26 -3.84
C TYR A 160 -11.19 -0.81 -3.42
N VAL A 161 -11.61 -2.08 -3.49
CA VAL A 161 -10.81 -3.24 -3.09
C VAL A 161 -10.40 -3.99 -4.33
N ALA A 162 -9.10 -4.10 -4.58
CA ALA A 162 -8.56 -4.93 -5.64
C ALA A 162 -8.55 -6.40 -5.22
N HIS A 163 -8.91 -7.28 -6.15
CA HIS A 163 -8.89 -8.72 -5.95
C HIS A 163 -7.79 -9.35 -6.80
N GLU A 164 -6.62 -9.62 -6.22
CA GLU A 164 -5.52 -10.30 -6.91
C GLU A 164 -5.79 -11.81 -7.06
N GLY A 165 -6.52 -12.39 -6.10
CA GLY A 165 -6.92 -13.80 -6.11
C GLY A 165 -6.22 -14.69 -5.09
N ALA A 166 -5.51 -14.14 -4.10
CA ALA A 166 -4.78 -14.89 -3.07
C ALA A 166 -3.77 -15.87 -3.68
N TYR A 167 -3.95 -17.19 -3.48
CA TYR A 167 -3.14 -18.21 -4.16
C TYR A 167 -3.64 -18.58 -5.56
N GLY A 168 -4.82 -18.11 -5.94
CA GLY A 168 -5.40 -18.20 -7.27
C GLY A 168 -5.23 -16.89 -8.05
N PHE A 169 -6.22 -16.58 -8.89
CA PHE A 169 -6.23 -15.39 -9.74
C PHE A 169 -7.63 -14.78 -9.76
N ASN A 170 -7.72 -13.47 -9.78
CA ASN A 170 -8.99 -12.75 -9.89
C ASN A 170 -8.81 -11.47 -10.72
N ASN A 171 -9.90 -10.85 -11.14
CA ASN A 171 -9.93 -9.74 -12.08
C ASN A 171 -11.00 -8.71 -11.74
N LYS A 172 -11.18 -8.46 -10.44
CA LYS A 172 -12.28 -7.66 -9.90
C LYS A 172 -11.77 -6.51 -9.04
N ILE A 173 -12.51 -5.41 -9.10
CA ILE A 173 -12.52 -4.36 -8.09
C ILE A 173 -13.90 -4.33 -7.42
N SER A 174 -13.95 -4.54 -6.12
CA SER A 174 -15.18 -4.32 -5.34
C SER A 174 -15.27 -2.86 -4.93
N VAL A 175 -16.40 -2.20 -5.24
CA VAL A 175 -16.73 -0.86 -4.76
C VAL A 175 -17.68 -1.02 -3.57
N ILE A 176 -17.22 -0.62 -2.39
CA ILE A 176 -17.97 -0.75 -1.14
C ILE A 176 -18.41 0.64 -0.69
N ASP A 177 -19.71 0.81 -0.45
CA ASP A 177 -20.25 1.99 0.22
C ASP A 177 -20.03 1.84 1.74
N VAL A 178 -19.27 2.77 2.33
CA VAL A 178 -18.87 2.71 3.74
C VAL A 178 -19.96 3.16 4.71
N THR A 179 -21.02 3.78 4.19
CA THR A 179 -22.20 4.17 4.96
C THR A 179 -23.09 2.97 5.22
N SER A 180 -23.30 2.14 4.20
CA SER A 180 -24.10 0.92 4.30
C SER A 180 -23.29 -0.32 4.64
N ASN A 181 -21.94 -0.25 4.60
CA ASN A 181 -21.03 -1.39 4.76
C ASN A 181 -21.38 -2.53 3.80
N SER A 182 -21.55 -2.22 2.51
CA SER A 182 -21.94 -3.22 1.51
C SER A 182 -21.30 -2.96 0.15
N VAL A 183 -21.01 -4.04 -0.59
CA VAL A 183 -20.58 -3.96 -1.99
C VAL A 183 -21.71 -3.34 -2.83
N SER A 184 -21.47 -2.16 -3.39
CA SER A 184 -22.40 -1.43 -4.25
C SER A 184 -22.25 -1.79 -5.73
N LYS A 185 -21.04 -2.16 -6.14
CA LYS A 185 -20.70 -2.53 -7.52
C LYS A 185 -19.45 -3.43 -7.51
N VAL A 186 -19.38 -4.33 -8.48
CA VAL A 186 -18.14 -5.04 -8.85
C VAL A 186 -17.78 -4.61 -10.27
N ILE A 187 -16.54 -4.20 -10.46
CA ILE A 187 -15.98 -3.82 -11.76
C ILE A 187 -15.06 -4.95 -12.20
N THR A 188 -15.28 -5.50 -13.39
CA THR A 188 -14.34 -6.44 -14.01
C THR A 188 -13.25 -5.66 -14.72
N VAL A 189 -12.01 -5.95 -14.38
CA VAL A 189 -10.77 -5.33 -14.89
C VAL A 189 -9.87 -6.41 -15.52
N GLY A 190 -8.63 -6.05 -15.87
CA GLY A 190 -7.60 -7.04 -16.21
C GLY A 190 -7.28 -8.02 -15.07
N ASP A 191 -6.60 -9.12 -15.40
CA ASP A 191 -6.24 -10.14 -14.40
C ASP A 191 -5.17 -9.64 -13.41
N ILE A 192 -5.30 -10.03 -12.15
CA ILE A 192 -4.40 -9.68 -11.04
C ILE A 192 -4.25 -8.14 -10.91
N PRO A 193 -5.31 -7.40 -10.53
CA PRO A 193 -5.22 -5.98 -10.20
C PRO A 193 -4.31 -5.75 -8.99
N ALA A 194 -3.03 -5.49 -9.24
CA ALA A 194 -1.96 -5.51 -8.22
C ALA A 194 -1.74 -4.16 -7.53
N SER A 195 -2.19 -3.06 -8.13
CA SER A 195 -2.02 -1.72 -7.53
C SER A 195 -3.09 -0.74 -8.00
N LEU A 196 -3.40 0.20 -7.10
CA LEU A 196 -4.45 1.21 -7.25
C LEU A 196 -3.88 2.58 -6.93
N THR A 197 -4.30 3.60 -7.69
CA THR A 197 -4.06 5.01 -7.33
C THR A 197 -5.20 5.91 -7.81
N ILE A 198 -5.33 7.10 -7.23
CA ILE A 198 -6.36 8.08 -7.58
C ILE A 198 -5.66 9.30 -8.18
N ASP A 199 -6.12 9.77 -9.33
CA ASP A 199 -5.64 11.02 -9.93
C ASP A 199 -6.35 12.27 -9.37
N ASP A 200 -5.84 13.46 -9.69
CA ASP A 200 -6.43 14.75 -9.25
C ASP A 200 -7.87 14.97 -9.72
N GLU A 201 -8.31 14.24 -10.76
CA GLU A 201 -9.68 14.27 -11.27
C GLU A 201 -10.59 13.24 -10.58
N ASN A 202 -10.10 12.59 -9.52
CA ASN A 202 -10.76 11.51 -8.78
C ASN A 202 -11.04 10.26 -9.62
N ASN A 203 -10.30 10.02 -10.71
CA ASN A 203 -10.39 8.73 -11.41
C ASN A 203 -9.52 7.70 -10.72
N LEU A 204 -10.00 6.47 -10.68
CA LEU A 204 -9.25 5.33 -10.18
C LEU A 204 -8.42 4.75 -11.31
N TRP A 205 -7.13 4.62 -11.09
CA TRP A 205 -6.22 3.91 -11.98
C TRP A 205 -5.87 2.56 -11.37
N VAL A 206 -5.99 1.51 -12.18
CA VAL A 206 -5.76 0.12 -11.79
C VAL A 206 -4.69 -0.46 -12.70
N LEU A 207 -3.59 -0.93 -12.12
CA LEU A 207 -2.57 -1.67 -12.85
C LEU A 207 -2.73 -3.16 -12.56
N CYS A 208 -3.18 -3.87 -13.59
CA CYS A 208 -3.34 -5.31 -13.61
C CYS A 208 -2.05 -5.94 -14.10
N LYS A 209 -1.52 -6.91 -13.36
CA LYS A 209 -0.26 -7.59 -13.67
C LYS A 209 -0.42 -8.59 -14.84
N GLY A 210 -1.62 -9.14 -15.01
CA GLY A 210 -1.88 -10.25 -15.92
C GLY A 210 -1.50 -11.60 -15.30
N ASN A 211 -2.17 -12.65 -15.74
CA ASN A 211 -1.91 -14.01 -15.28
C ASN A 211 -0.51 -14.47 -15.73
N PRO A 212 0.34 -14.97 -14.83
CA PRO A 212 1.71 -15.36 -15.15
C PRO A 212 1.76 -16.61 -16.04
N TYR A 213 2.91 -16.88 -16.66
CA TYR A 213 3.15 -18.03 -17.55
C TYR A 213 2.79 -19.42 -16.98
N TYR A 214 2.72 -19.55 -15.65
CA TYR A 214 2.35 -20.80 -14.97
C TYR A 214 0.86 -20.93 -14.67
N ALA A 215 0.07 -19.88 -14.92
CA ALA A 215 -1.39 -19.95 -14.87
C ALA A 215 -1.93 -20.85 -16.00
N PRO A 216 -3.18 -21.35 -15.91
CA PRO A 216 -3.79 -22.13 -16.98
C PRO A 216 -3.82 -21.40 -18.33
N VAL A 217 -3.99 -20.07 -18.30
CA VAL A 217 -3.91 -19.18 -19.46
C VAL A 217 -3.14 -17.93 -19.02
N GLU A 218 -1.98 -17.69 -19.63
CA GLU A 218 -1.20 -16.47 -19.44
C GLU A 218 -1.92 -15.27 -20.07
N THR A 219 -1.94 -14.14 -19.36
CA THR A 219 -2.42 -12.84 -19.86
C THR A 219 -1.42 -11.77 -19.47
N TYR A 220 -1.30 -10.72 -20.29
CA TYR A 220 -0.36 -9.62 -20.02
C TYR A 220 -1.02 -8.50 -19.23
N GLY A 221 -0.18 -7.59 -18.72
CA GLY A 221 -0.66 -6.49 -17.92
C GLY A 221 -1.59 -5.54 -18.67
N VAL A 222 -2.44 -4.86 -17.90
CA VAL A 222 -3.35 -3.82 -18.41
C VAL A 222 -3.36 -2.68 -17.40
N LEU A 223 -3.22 -1.44 -17.87
CA LEU A 223 -3.45 -0.24 -17.07
C LEU A 223 -4.80 0.37 -17.46
N GLU A 224 -5.72 0.47 -16.49
CA GLU A 224 -7.09 0.92 -16.74
C GLU A 224 -7.42 2.17 -15.91
N LYS A 225 -8.07 3.15 -16.55
CA LYS A 225 -8.66 4.32 -15.91
C LYS A 225 -10.15 4.09 -15.74
N ILE A 226 -10.64 4.18 -14.51
CA ILE A 226 -12.03 4.04 -14.12
C ILE A 226 -12.56 5.40 -13.69
N ASN A 227 -13.65 5.84 -14.31
CA ASN A 227 -14.39 7.00 -13.82
C ASN A 227 -15.17 6.59 -12.56
N THR A 228 -14.84 7.18 -11.41
CA THR A 228 -15.41 6.80 -10.10
C THR A 228 -16.84 7.29 -9.89
N SER A 229 -17.31 8.25 -10.70
CA SER A 229 -18.71 8.70 -10.65
C SER A 229 -19.65 7.71 -11.32
N SER A 230 -19.21 7.04 -12.40
CA SER A 230 -19.98 6.00 -13.08
C SER A 230 -19.57 4.58 -12.70
N ASN A 231 -18.38 4.39 -12.12
CA ASN A 231 -17.72 3.10 -11.90
C ASN A 231 -17.55 2.30 -13.21
N GLU A 232 -17.15 2.98 -14.28
CA GLU A 232 -16.95 2.39 -15.61
C GLU A 232 -15.52 2.66 -16.09
N ILE A 233 -14.93 1.69 -16.79
CA ILE A 233 -13.62 1.84 -17.43
C ILE A 233 -13.76 2.80 -18.61
N VAL A 234 -12.98 3.89 -18.60
CA VAL A 234 -13.00 4.93 -19.64
C VAL A 234 -11.76 4.92 -20.51
N THR A 235 -10.68 4.28 -20.07
CA THR A 235 -9.44 4.11 -20.84
C THR A 235 -8.75 2.83 -20.40
N SER A 236 -8.15 2.12 -21.35
CA SER A 236 -7.41 0.89 -21.10
C SER A 236 -6.16 0.88 -21.99
N PHE A 237 -5.05 0.43 -21.42
CA PHE A 237 -3.75 0.32 -22.06
C PHE A 237 -3.20 -1.10 -21.89
N ASP A 238 -3.14 -1.83 -22.99
CA ASP A 238 -2.58 -3.18 -22.99
C ASP A 238 -1.05 -3.13 -23.00
N PHE A 239 -0.44 -3.86 -22.08
CA PHE A 239 0.99 -4.15 -22.13
C PHE A 239 1.23 -5.33 -23.09
N VAL A 240 2.38 -5.30 -23.74
CA VAL A 240 2.81 -6.38 -24.64
C VAL A 240 3.88 -7.18 -23.93
N ASP A 241 3.71 -8.51 -23.87
CA ASP A 241 4.68 -9.48 -23.37
C ASP A 241 5.31 -9.10 -22.01
N SER A 242 4.52 -8.52 -21.10
CA SER A 242 5.04 -8.04 -19.80
C SER A 242 4.00 -8.01 -18.68
N HIS A 243 4.52 -8.04 -17.45
CA HIS A 243 3.78 -8.06 -16.19
C HIS A 243 4.21 -6.86 -15.33
N PRO A 244 3.60 -5.68 -15.53
CA PRO A 244 3.93 -4.46 -14.82
C PRO A 244 3.41 -4.50 -13.37
N GLU A 245 4.05 -3.76 -12.47
CA GLU A 245 3.69 -3.72 -11.04
C GLU A 245 3.91 -2.31 -10.45
N HIS A 246 3.38 -2.12 -9.23
CA HIS A 246 3.62 -0.95 -8.38
C HIS A 246 3.24 0.40 -9.03
N LEU A 247 1.95 0.60 -9.28
CA LEU A 247 1.43 1.89 -9.73
C LEU A 247 1.45 2.94 -8.61
N SER A 248 1.88 4.14 -8.95
CA SER A 248 1.82 5.34 -8.10
C SER A 248 1.44 6.56 -8.92
N TYR A 249 0.92 7.59 -8.24
CA TYR A 249 0.56 8.87 -8.82
C TYR A 249 1.13 9.98 -7.96
N THR A 250 1.86 10.90 -8.59
CA THR A 250 2.33 12.12 -7.94
C THR A 250 2.59 13.18 -9.00
N ASN A 251 2.46 14.46 -8.65
CA ASN A 251 2.75 15.58 -9.54
C ASN A 251 2.07 15.51 -10.92
N GLY A 252 0.82 15.05 -10.98
CA GLY A 252 0.05 14.95 -12.22
C GLY A 252 0.35 13.71 -13.07
N LYS A 253 1.31 12.87 -12.68
CA LYS A 253 1.84 11.77 -13.48
C LYS A 253 1.70 10.42 -12.81
N LEU A 254 1.55 9.40 -13.64
CA LEU A 254 1.58 8.00 -13.23
C LEU A 254 3.00 7.46 -13.35
N TYR A 255 3.40 6.67 -12.36
CA TYR A 255 4.65 5.93 -12.34
C TYR A 255 4.40 4.46 -12.06
N TYR A 256 5.11 3.58 -12.74
CA TYR A 256 5.01 2.14 -12.53
C TYR A 256 6.31 1.43 -12.90
N GLN A 257 6.48 0.21 -12.38
CA GLN A 257 7.59 -0.66 -12.76
C GLN A 257 7.16 -1.58 -13.89
N ASN A 258 8.03 -1.73 -14.89
CA ASN A 258 7.88 -2.73 -15.94
C ASN A 258 9.24 -3.16 -16.48
N ASN A 259 9.45 -4.45 -16.77
CA ASN A 259 10.65 -4.96 -17.44
C ASN A 259 12.00 -4.40 -16.92
N GLY A 260 12.16 -4.28 -15.59
CA GLY A 260 13.40 -3.80 -14.97
C GLY A 260 13.61 -2.28 -15.00
N GLY A 261 12.58 -1.49 -15.29
CA GLY A 261 12.65 -0.04 -15.28
C GLY A 261 11.40 0.61 -14.68
N ILE A 262 11.55 1.88 -14.29
CA ILE A 262 10.46 2.75 -13.87
C ILE A 262 10.04 3.60 -15.06
N PHE A 263 8.76 3.59 -15.36
CA PHE A 263 8.13 4.35 -16.44
C PHE A 263 7.31 5.50 -15.86
N GLU A 264 7.15 6.56 -16.65
CA GLU A 264 6.35 7.74 -16.32
C GLU A 264 5.40 8.03 -17.48
N MET A 265 4.16 8.40 -17.18
CA MET A 265 3.22 8.91 -18.17
C MET A 265 2.25 9.94 -17.59
N GLU A 266 1.82 10.89 -18.42
CA GLU A 266 0.71 11.79 -18.09
C GLU A 266 -0.61 11.02 -18.08
N THR A 267 -1.55 11.40 -17.21
CA THR A 267 -2.91 10.82 -17.17
C THR A 267 -3.72 11.05 -18.44
N SER A 268 -3.33 12.03 -19.26
CA SER A 268 -3.92 12.34 -20.57
C SER A 268 -3.26 11.64 -21.75
N SER A 269 -2.24 10.80 -21.50
CA SER A 269 -1.51 10.09 -22.54
C SER A 269 -2.45 9.13 -23.30
N SER A 270 -2.25 8.99 -24.61
CA SER A 270 -3.06 8.07 -25.44
C SER A 270 -2.38 6.73 -25.73
N ALA A 271 -1.18 6.50 -25.18
CA ALA A 271 -0.42 5.26 -25.32
C ALA A 271 0.59 5.13 -24.16
N LEU A 272 1.02 3.89 -23.89
CA LEU A 272 2.08 3.62 -22.91
C LEU A 272 3.45 4.15 -23.41
N PRO A 273 4.31 4.64 -22.51
CA PRO A 273 5.69 4.97 -22.83
C PRO A 273 6.48 3.72 -23.22
N THR A 274 7.42 3.87 -24.16
CA THR A 274 8.28 2.78 -24.65
C THR A 274 9.68 2.76 -24.04
N THR A 275 10.03 3.78 -23.24
CA THR A 275 11.32 3.91 -22.57
C THR A 275 11.13 4.24 -21.09
N SER A 276 11.89 3.59 -20.22
CA SER A 276 11.92 3.91 -18.80
C SER A 276 12.66 5.23 -18.55
N ILE A 277 12.29 5.92 -17.46
CA ILE A 277 13.00 7.11 -16.97
C ILE A 277 14.17 6.73 -16.05
N ILE A 278 14.09 5.58 -15.38
CA ILE A 278 15.12 5.00 -14.52
C ILE A 278 15.22 3.50 -14.84
N THR A 279 16.44 2.99 -14.99
CA THR A 279 16.69 1.55 -15.18
C THR A 279 16.93 0.90 -13.82
N ASP A 280 15.84 0.70 -13.09
CA ASP A 280 15.81 -0.02 -11.84
C ASP A 280 14.42 -0.63 -11.60
N SER A 281 14.38 -1.73 -10.86
CA SER A 281 13.17 -2.36 -10.35
C SER A 281 13.44 -2.95 -8.97
N GLY A 282 12.40 -3.11 -8.16
CA GLY A 282 12.54 -3.62 -6.80
C GLY A 282 11.42 -4.57 -6.41
N TYR A 283 11.47 -5.00 -5.15
CA TYR A 283 10.42 -5.79 -4.53
C TYR A 283 9.15 -4.95 -4.26
N SER A 284 9.30 -3.64 -4.07
CA SER A 284 8.19 -2.68 -4.11
C SER A 284 8.68 -1.30 -4.51
N PHE A 285 7.75 -0.44 -4.94
CA PHE A 285 8.04 0.89 -5.44
C PHE A 285 6.92 1.88 -5.15
N ILE A 286 7.29 3.14 -4.91
CA ILE A 286 6.39 4.29 -4.92
C ILE A 286 7.14 5.53 -5.44
N ALA A 287 6.49 6.33 -6.28
CA ALA A 287 6.88 7.70 -6.55
C ALA A 287 6.08 8.64 -5.64
N ASN A 288 6.76 9.60 -5.00
CA ASN A 288 6.15 10.63 -4.17
C ASN A 288 6.96 11.92 -4.29
N ASP A 289 6.28 13.01 -4.61
CA ASP A 289 6.86 14.33 -4.84
C ASP A 289 8.02 14.24 -5.84
N ASP A 290 9.24 14.61 -5.41
CA ASP A 290 10.42 14.69 -6.26
C ASP A 290 11.17 13.35 -6.37
N TYR A 291 10.68 12.29 -5.72
CA TYR A 291 11.44 11.07 -5.49
C TYR A 291 10.73 9.77 -5.89
N ALA A 292 11.52 8.84 -6.40
CA ALA A 292 11.17 7.43 -6.58
C ALA A 292 11.89 6.60 -5.51
N TYR A 293 11.13 5.80 -4.76
CA TYR A 293 11.63 4.94 -3.70
C TYR A 293 11.46 3.48 -4.12
N VAL A 294 12.57 2.74 -4.17
CA VAL A 294 12.61 1.35 -4.61
C VAL A 294 13.12 0.48 -3.48
N ASN A 295 12.25 -0.34 -2.92
CA ASN A 295 12.63 -1.36 -1.94
C ASN A 295 13.26 -2.55 -2.66
N ASP A 296 14.39 -3.04 -2.17
CA ASP A 296 15.04 -4.27 -2.62
C ASP A 296 15.17 -5.25 -1.44
N ALA A 297 14.54 -6.43 -1.60
CA ALA A 297 14.61 -7.52 -0.62
C ALA A 297 15.92 -8.32 -0.69
N LYS A 298 16.74 -8.11 -1.73
CA LYS A 298 17.99 -8.81 -2.01
C LYS A 298 17.81 -10.32 -2.15
N ASP A 299 18.01 -11.04 -1.05
CA ASP A 299 18.02 -12.51 -0.97
C ASP A 299 16.86 -13.06 -0.12
N TYR A 300 15.94 -12.20 0.28
CA TYR A 300 14.78 -12.50 1.13
C TYR A 300 15.11 -13.01 2.55
N ALA A 301 16.37 -12.89 2.97
CA ALA A 301 16.87 -13.41 4.23
C ALA A 301 17.68 -12.39 5.03
N SER A 302 18.52 -11.60 4.35
CA SER A 302 19.32 -10.52 4.92
C SER A 302 18.54 -9.18 4.93
N SER A 303 19.11 -8.18 5.60
CA SER A 303 18.61 -6.80 5.56
C SER A 303 18.48 -6.31 4.12
N GLY A 304 17.28 -5.87 3.75
CA GLY A 304 17.01 -5.23 2.46
C GLY A 304 17.55 -3.79 2.41
N GLU A 305 17.16 -3.07 1.37
CA GLU A 305 17.46 -1.64 1.23
C GLU A 305 16.36 -0.86 0.55
N VAL A 306 16.34 0.46 0.76
CA VAL A 306 15.58 1.42 -0.06
C VAL A 306 16.57 2.23 -0.88
N ARG A 307 16.35 2.25 -2.20
CA ARG A 307 17.09 3.08 -3.16
C ARG A 307 16.22 4.27 -3.54
N ILE A 308 16.75 5.47 -3.40
CA ILE A 308 16.03 6.73 -3.55
C ILE A 308 16.59 7.46 -4.77
N TYR A 309 15.75 7.66 -5.77
CA TYR A 309 16.07 8.33 -7.02
C TYR A 309 15.36 9.66 -7.09
N ASN A 310 16.05 10.72 -7.47
CA ASN A 310 15.42 11.99 -7.79
C ASN A 310 14.79 11.91 -9.19
N LEU A 311 13.50 12.22 -9.31
CA LEU A 311 12.72 12.04 -10.53
C LEU A 311 13.12 13.04 -11.64
N ASP A 312 13.57 14.24 -11.27
CA ASP A 312 14.03 15.26 -12.22
C ASP A 312 15.37 14.89 -12.87
N THR A 313 16.37 14.61 -12.03
CA THR A 313 17.74 14.29 -12.47
C THR A 313 17.88 12.84 -12.91
N LYS A 314 16.94 11.98 -12.51
CA LYS A 314 16.92 10.53 -12.75
C LYS A 314 18.14 9.82 -12.16
N GLN A 315 18.76 10.41 -11.13
CA GLN A 315 19.94 9.87 -10.46
C GLN A 315 19.58 9.25 -9.12
N LEU A 316 20.31 8.18 -8.76
CA LEU A 316 20.28 7.62 -7.43
C LEU A 316 20.94 8.62 -6.46
N GLU A 317 20.19 9.08 -5.46
CA GLU A 317 20.69 9.98 -4.42
C GLU A 317 21.16 9.24 -3.18
N LYS A 318 20.44 8.17 -2.79
CA LYS A 318 20.71 7.44 -1.56
C LYS A 318 20.35 5.96 -1.67
N THR A 319 21.12 5.13 -0.98
CA THR A 319 20.75 3.76 -0.63
C THR A 319 20.80 3.64 0.89
N ILE A 320 19.72 3.14 1.50
CA ILE A 320 19.58 3.01 2.95
C ILE A 320 19.25 1.56 3.29
N GLU A 321 20.04 0.93 4.15
CA GLU A 321 19.75 -0.42 4.65
C GLU A 321 18.51 -0.39 5.57
N VAL A 322 17.60 -1.34 5.36
CA VAL A 322 16.37 -1.50 6.13
C VAL A 322 16.23 -2.93 6.67
N GLY A 323 15.07 -3.31 7.19
CA GLY A 323 14.81 -4.67 7.67
C GLY A 323 14.72 -5.70 6.54
N ILE A 324 14.40 -6.94 6.92
CA ILE A 324 14.27 -8.07 5.99
C ILE A 324 12.93 -7.97 5.24
N ASN A 325 12.95 -8.12 3.91
CA ASN A 325 11.75 -8.07 3.05
C ASN A 325 10.97 -6.74 3.16
N PRO A 326 11.57 -5.58 2.80
CA PRO A 326 10.87 -4.29 2.82
C PRO A 326 9.75 -4.23 1.76
N GLY A 327 8.49 -4.25 2.19
CA GLY A 327 7.33 -4.41 1.31
C GLY A 327 6.44 -3.18 1.15
N GLY A 328 6.55 -2.18 2.02
CA GLY A 328 5.73 -0.97 1.98
C GLY A 328 6.52 0.28 2.36
N ILE A 329 6.10 1.42 1.80
CA ILE A 329 6.74 2.73 1.94
C ILE A 329 5.62 3.72 2.25
N TYR A 330 5.75 4.44 3.38
CA TYR A 330 4.69 5.28 3.92
C TYR A 330 5.25 6.62 4.39
N PHE A 331 4.66 7.72 3.96
CA PHE A 331 5.12 9.07 4.27
C PHE A 331 4.44 9.59 5.54
N ASN A 332 5.24 9.92 6.56
CA ASN A 332 4.80 10.18 7.93
C ASN A 332 4.67 11.68 8.23
#